data_AF-A0A7S3FEM5-F1
#
_entry.id   AF-A0A7S3FEM5-F1
#
_cell.length_a   1.000
_cell.length_b   1.000
_cell.length_c   1.000
_cell.angle_alpha   90.00
_cell.angle_beta   90.00
_cell.angle_gamma   90.00
#
_symmetry.space_group_name_H-M   'P 1'
#
loop_
_entity.id
_entity.type
_entity.pdbx_description
1 polymer ?
#
loop_
_entity_poly.entity_id
_entity_poly.type
_entity_poly.pdbx_seq_one_letter_code
_entity_poly.pdbx_strand_id
1 'polypeptide(L)'
;RPPNTAGEHVLIAAFASPGMVYPVSRTPDYATPANMSDSNYSRLRDQALQPQFNSHYAFVSAAHNFQCMDGARNGVVMDYDELVCDGTLVLPAYRLYFRAPP
;
A
#
# COMPACT_ATOMS: atom_id res chain seq x y z
N ARG A 1 8.24 2.87 -11.99
CA ARG A 1 8.62 3.80 -13.08
C ARG A 1 10.07 3.57 -13.46
N PRO A 2 10.45 3.72 -14.74
CA PRO A 2 11.84 3.60 -15.17
C PRO A 2 12.73 4.66 -14.47
N PRO A 3 14.03 4.37 -14.26
CA PRO A 3 14.96 5.33 -13.66
C PRO A 3 15.16 6.56 -14.55
N ASN A 4 15.69 7.64 -13.97
CA ASN A 4 16.09 8.84 -14.72
C ASN A 4 17.31 8.55 -15.64
N THR A 5 17.75 9.56 -16.39
CA THR A 5 18.93 9.46 -17.28
C THR A 5 20.23 9.12 -16.55
N ALA A 6 20.30 9.29 -15.23
CA ALA A 6 21.44 8.95 -14.38
C ALA A 6 21.30 7.56 -13.69
N GLY A 7 20.26 6.79 -14.03
CA GLY A 7 19.99 5.48 -13.45
C GLY A 7 19.35 5.51 -12.05
N GLU A 8 18.82 6.67 -11.63
CA GLU A 8 18.26 6.85 -10.28
C GLU A 8 16.73 6.71 -10.27
N HIS A 9 16.24 6.09 -9.21
CA HIS A 9 14.84 6.04 -8.82
C HIS A 9 14.53 7.16 -7.83
N VAL A 10 13.25 7.54 -7.75
CA VAL A 10 12.75 8.56 -6.83
C VAL A 10 11.79 7.93 -5.85
N LEU A 11 12.04 8.11 -4.55
CA LEU A 11 11.12 7.81 -3.47
C LEU A 11 10.68 9.10 -2.78
N ILE A 12 9.39 9.20 -2.46
CA ILE A 12 8.86 10.28 -1.63
C ILE A 12 8.63 9.72 -0.23
N ALA A 13 9.39 10.20 0.74
CA ALA A 13 9.13 9.93 2.15
C ALA A 13 8.19 11.01 2.68
N ALA A 14 7.14 10.62 3.39
CA ALA A 14 6.09 11.52 3.84
C ALA A 14 5.68 11.22 5.28
N PHE A 15 5.19 12.25 5.97
CA PHE A 15 4.43 12.07 7.21
C PHE A 15 2.98 11.81 6.84
N ALA A 16 2.34 10.86 7.52
CA ALA A 16 0.92 10.57 7.34
C ALA A 16 0.17 10.73 8.67
N SER A 17 -1.01 11.34 8.63
CA SER A 17 -1.94 11.40 9.76
C SER A 17 -3.14 10.48 9.48
N PRO A 18 -3.11 9.21 9.92
CA PRO A 18 -4.05 8.20 9.44
C PRO A 18 -5.51 8.39 9.92
N GLY A 19 -5.77 9.28 10.88
CA GLY A 19 -7.11 9.55 11.39
C GLY A 19 -7.77 8.30 12.00
N MET A 20 -9.06 8.10 11.73
CA MET A 20 -9.77 6.87 12.14
C MET A 20 -9.43 5.71 11.18
N VAL A 21 -8.80 4.67 11.71
CA VAL A 21 -8.27 3.54 10.93
C VAL A 21 -9.27 2.38 10.90
N TYR A 22 -9.61 1.88 9.72
CA TYR A 22 -10.41 0.66 9.60
C TYR A 22 -9.54 -0.55 9.97
N PRO A 23 -10.01 -1.45 10.86
CA PRO A 23 -9.22 -2.57 11.34
C PRO A 23 -9.01 -3.60 10.22
N VAL A 24 -7.81 -3.55 9.64
CA VAL A 24 -7.18 -4.51 8.72
C VAL A 24 -8.07 -4.99 7.58
N SER A 25 -7.70 -4.53 6.40
CA SER A 25 -8.15 -5.05 5.12
C SER A 25 -8.00 -6.58 5.03
N ARG A 26 -9.10 -7.31 4.75
CA ARG A 26 -9.06 -8.77 4.57
C ARG A 26 -8.93 -9.10 3.09
N THR A 27 -8.36 -10.26 2.77
CA THR A 27 -8.28 -10.79 1.40
C THR A 27 -9.57 -10.66 0.57
N PRO A 28 -10.78 -11.04 1.06
CA PRO A 28 -12.02 -10.88 0.28
C PRO A 28 -12.45 -9.43 0.08
N ASP A 29 -11.86 -8.47 0.78
CA ASP A 29 -12.19 -7.07 0.60
C ASP A 29 -11.45 -6.45 -0.61
N TYR A 30 -10.50 -7.17 -1.23
CA TYR A 30 -9.71 -6.73 -2.39
C TYR A 30 -9.96 -7.61 -3.59
N ALA A 31 -10.01 -7.00 -4.77
CA ALA A 31 -9.97 -7.76 -6.02
C ALA A 31 -8.58 -8.36 -6.22
N THR A 32 -8.51 -9.61 -6.69
CA THR A 32 -7.24 -10.22 -7.10
C THR A 32 -6.65 -9.45 -8.29
N PRO A 33 -5.45 -8.85 -8.18
CA PRO A 33 -4.86 -8.09 -9.27
C PRO A 33 -4.48 -8.99 -10.44
N ALA A 34 -4.96 -8.66 -11.64
CA ALA A 34 -4.43 -9.26 -12.88
C ALA A 34 -3.06 -8.68 -13.25
N ASN A 35 -2.73 -7.49 -12.72
CA ASN A 35 -1.45 -6.80 -12.90
C ASN A 35 -1.13 -5.98 -11.64
N MET A 36 0.06 -6.20 -11.07
CA MET A 36 0.54 -5.55 -9.85
C MET A 36 0.78 -4.03 -9.96
N SER A 37 0.81 -3.48 -11.18
CA SER A 37 1.07 -2.04 -11.41
C SER A 37 -0.19 -1.18 -11.41
N ASP A 38 -1.37 -1.77 -11.30
CA ASP A 38 -2.64 -1.05 -11.34
C ASP A 38 -3.15 -0.77 -9.91
N SER A 39 -3.16 0.52 -9.54
CA SER A 39 -3.64 1.01 -8.24
C SER A 39 -5.13 0.77 -8.00
N ASN A 40 -5.91 0.40 -9.03
CA ASN A 40 -7.33 0.06 -8.86
C ASN A 40 -7.54 -1.18 -7.99
N TYR A 41 -6.51 -2.03 -7.86
CA TYR A 41 -6.57 -3.22 -7.01
C TYR A 41 -6.38 -2.92 -5.52
N SER A 42 -5.97 -1.71 -5.13
CA SER A 42 -5.89 -1.28 -3.72
C SER A 42 -7.23 -0.77 -3.16
N ARG A 43 -8.36 -1.18 -3.75
CA ARG A 43 -9.71 -0.74 -3.35
C ARG A 43 -10.40 -1.80 -2.50
N LEU A 44 -11.07 -1.32 -1.47
CA LEU A 44 -11.89 -2.10 -0.55
C LEU A 44 -13.33 -2.19 -1.07
N ARG A 45 -13.70 -3.31 -1.69
CA ARG A 45 -15.06 -3.54 -2.26
C ARG A 45 -15.51 -2.40 -3.19
N ASP A 46 -14.66 -2.08 -4.17
CA ASP A 46 -14.81 -0.97 -5.14
C ASP A 46 -14.73 0.45 -4.56
N GLN A 47 -14.59 0.59 -3.24
CA GLN A 47 -14.41 1.87 -2.57
C GLN A 47 -12.94 2.06 -2.15
N ALA A 48 -12.43 3.28 -2.21
CA ALA A 48 -11.06 3.55 -1.76
C ALA A 48 -10.89 3.34 -0.25
N LEU A 49 -11.93 3.66 0.54
CA LEU A 49 -11.95 3.55 2.01
C LEU A 49 -13.37 3.15 2.47
N GLN A 50 -13.50 2.46 3.61
CA GLN A 50 -14.82 2.26 4.24
C GLN A 50 -15.41 3.62 4.67
N PRO A 51 -16.73 3.80 4.55
CA PRO A 51 -17.40 4.98 5.10
C PRO A 51 -17.03 5.18 6.57
N GLN A 52 -16.89 6.46 6.97
CA GLN A 52 -16.46 6.91 8.30
C GLN A 52 -14.96 6.79 8.58
N PHE A 53 -14.24 5.87 7.95
CA PHE A 53 -12.80 5.71 8.17
C PHE A 53 -11.98 6.61 7.23
N ASN A 54 -10.81 7.04 7.71
CA ASN A 54 -9.88 7.91 6.99
C ASN A 54 -8.70 7.14 6.37
N SER A 55 -8.44 5.94 6.86
CA SER A 55 -7.38 5.07 6.36
C SER A 55 -7.63 3.61 6.70
N HIS A 56 -6.82 2.72 6.13
CA HIS A 56 -6.70 1.33 6.55
C HIS A 56 -5.29 0.81 6.26
N TYR A 57 -4.91 -0.24 6.99
CA TYR A 57 -3.70 -1.00 6.70
C TYR A 57 -4.06 -2.26 5.90
N ALA A 58 -3.27 -2.52 4.86
CA ALA A 58 -3.27 -3.76 4.11
C ALA A 58 -1.95 -4.48 4.37
N PHE A 59 -2.03 -5.74 4.75
CA PHE A 59 -0.84 -6.55 4.95
C PHE A 59 -0.54 -7.35 3.69
N VAL A 60 0.69 -7.28 3.18
CA VAL A 60 1.04 -7.87 1.89
C VAL A 60 2.06 -8.98 2.06
N SER A 61 1.82 -10.10 1.37
CA SER A 61 2.72 -11.28 1.39
C SER A 61 3.18 -11.65 -0.02
N ALA A 62 4.50 -11.70 -0.22
CA ALA A 62 5.15 -12.16 -1.44
C ALA A 62 4.83 -13.65 -1.71
N ALA A 63 4.75 -14.46 -0.66
CA ALA A 63 4.33 -15.87 -0.76
C ALA A 63 2.91 -16.04 -1.33
N HIS A 64 2.11 -14.98 -1.31
CA HIS A 64 0.73 -14.96 -1.82
C HIS A 64 0.58 -13.97 -2.98
N ASN A 65 1.58 -13.89 -3.85
CA ASN A 65 1.58 -13.02 -5.04
C ASN A 65 1.37 -11.54 -4.72
N PHE A 66 1.93 -11.07 -3.60
CA PHE A 66 1.83 -9.68 -3.13
C PHE A 66 0.37 -9.22 -2.97
N GLN A 67 -0.51 -10.12 -2.51
CA GLN A 67 -1.90 -9.80 -2.23
C GLN A 67 -2.10 -9.37 -0.78
N CYS A 68 -3.21 -8.66 -0.53
CA CYS A 68 -3.67 -8.34 0.82
C CYS A 68 -4.06 -9.62 1.56
N MET A 69 -3.49 -9.80 2.75
CA MET A 69 -3.67 -10.96 3.61
C MET A 69 -4.34 -10.56 4.92
N ASP A 70 -5.24 -11.40 5.41
CA ASP A 70 -5.71 -11.34 6.80
C ASP A 70 -4.65 -11.96 7.73
N GLY A 71 -3.54 -11.23 7.87
CA GLY A 71 -2.29 -11.75 8.42
C GLY A 71 -2.36 -12.16 9.89
N ALA A 72 -3.07 -11.38 10.70
CA ALA A 72 -3.17 -11.64 12.14
C ALA A 72 -4.01 -12.88 12.48
N ARG A 73 -4.93 -13.30 11.61
CA ARG A 73 -5.86 -14.41 11.89
C ARG A 73 -5.42 -15.75 11.32
N ASN A 74 -4.62 -15.73 10.25
CA ASN A 74 -4.25 -16.93 9.51
C ASN A 74 -2.79 -17.37 9.72
N GLY A 75 -2.03 -16.69 10.59
CA GLY A 75 -0.65 -17.07 10.92
C GLY A 75 0.34 -16.91 9.75
N VAL A 76 -0.02 -16.09 8.76
CA VAL A 76 0.82 -15.85 7.59
C VAL A 76 1.93 -14.86 7.94
N VAL A 77 3.14 -15.08 7.42
CA VAL A 77 4.27 -14.15 7.55
C VAL A 77 4.10 -13.01 6.55
N MET A 78 4.09 -11.77 7.05
CA MET A 78 3.93 -10.56 6.22
C MET A 78 5.30 -10.06 5.75
N ASP A 79 5.36 -9.59 4.50
CA ASP A 79 6.57 -9.01 3.93
C ASP A 79 6.60 -7.49 4.14
N TYR A 80 5.45 -6.81 4.02
CA TYR A 80 5.32 -5.38 4.33
C TYR A 80 3.87 -4.96 4.62
N ASP A 81 3.75 -3.83 5.31
CA ASP A 81 2.49 -3.16 5.60
C ASP A 81 2.29 -1.99 4.61
N GLU A 82 1.11 -1.89 4.02
CA GLU A 82 0.70 -0.76 3.19
C GLU A 82 -0.34 0.08 3.94
N LEU A 83 -0.13 1.39 4.01
CA LEU A 83 -1.12 2.35 4.50
C LEU A 83 -1.87 2.95 3.30
N VAL A 84 -3.18 2.72 3.23
CA VAL A 84 -4.05 3.38 2.26
C VAL A 84 -4.81 4.49 2.98
N CYS A 85 -4.72 5.71 2.46
CA CYS A 85 -5.37 6.89 3.04
C CYS A 85 -5.66 7.94 1.98
N ASP A 86 -6.49 8.92 2.34
CA ASP A 86 -6.69 10.12 1.53
C ASP A 86 -5.37 10.91 1.43
N GLY A 87 -5.01 11.36 0.22
CA GLY A 87 -3.78 12.13 -0.01
C GLY A 87 -3.72 13.46 0.75
N THR A 88 -4.85 14.01 1.19
CA THR A 88 -4.90 15.20 2.06
C THR A 88 -4.33 14.97 3.46
N LEU A 89 -4.18 13.70 3.87
CA LEU A 89 -3.60 13.29 5.15
C LEU A 89 -2.09 13.07 5.10
N VAL A 90 -1.49 13.30 3.93
CA VAL A 90 -0.07 13.02 3.66
C VAL A 90 0.68 14.33 3.40
N LEU A 91 1.76 14.52 4.14
CA LEU A 91 2.70 15.63 3.95
C LEU A 91 4.03 15.08 3.40
N PRO A 92 4.33 15.27 2.11
CA PRO A 92 5.65 14.93 1.56
C PRO A 92 6.75 15.67 2.31
N ALA A 93 7.68 14.93 2.89
CA ALA A 93 8.76 15.48 3.72
C ALA A 93 10.09 15.49 2.97
N TYR A 94 10.40 14.41 2.25
CA TYR A 94 11.66 14.25 1.55
C TYR A 94 11.47 13.62 0.18
N ARG A 95 12.27 14.08 -0.79
CA ARG A 95 12.43 13.45 -2.10
C ARG A 95 13.81 12.81 -2.16
N LEU A 96 13.84 11.49 -2.12
CA LEU A 96 15.06 10.69 -2.09
C LEU A 96 15.36 10.16 -3.48
N TYR A 97 16.58 10.37 -3.95
CA TYR A 97 17.11 9.78 -5.17
C TYR A 97 18.04 8.64 -4.79
N PHE A 98 17.86 7.48 -5.40
CA PHE A 98 18.65 6.29 -5.09
C PHE A 98 18.83 5.39 -6.30
N ARG A 99 19.90 4.62 -6.33
CA ARG A 99 20.10 3.56 -7.32
C ARG A 99 19.71 2.24 -6.67
N ALA A 100 18.84 1.47 -7.32
CA ALA A 100 18.50 0.13 -6.84
C ALA A 100 19.73 -0.79 -7.00
N PRO A 101 19.98 -1.73 -6.06
CA PRO A 101 20.94 -2.79 -6.27
C PRO A 101 20.61 -3.58 -7.55
N PRO A 102 21.62 -4.13 -8.25
CA PRO A 102 21.41 -5.00 -9.40
C PRO A 102 20.61 -6.26 -9.04
#